data_AF-A0A7J4QZE9-F1
#
_entry.id   AF-A0A7J4QZE9-F1
#
_cell.length_a   1.000
_cell.length_b   1.000
_cell.length_c   1.000
_cell.angle_alpha   90.00
_cell.angle_beta   90.00
_cell.angle_gamma   90.00
#
_symmetry.space_group_name_H-M   'P 1'
#
loop_
_entity.id
_entity.type
_entity.pdbx_description
1 polymer ?
#
loop_
_entity_poly.entity_id
_entity_poly.type
_entity_poly.pdbx_seq_one_letter_code
_entity_poly.pdbx_strand_id
1 'polypeptide(L)'
;MAKPSKDQGQELARLRDDVLNEMHLLGKWDQHNLDQLHTIPLAVLRRNATQRHGVTRFRRSARRYELRTEDVETIDLHPQLLHEAWGDYARFVLYHEYLHALGNRFHDAPFRILEELWPFTGAERGREFTQFLRQSTATWLWVCETCEKQYPRKKKANRRYRCRICSTILIDVANMQEAN
;
A
#
# COMPACT_ATOMS: atom_id res chain seq x y z
N MET A 1 2.72 16.26 -3.85
CA MET A 1 2.74 14.98 -3.09
C MET A 1 3.18 15.29 -1.67
N ALA A 2 2.98 14.39 -0.70
CA ALA A 2 3.55 14.60 0.62
C ALA A 2 5.05 14.32 0.52
N LYS A 3 5.89 15.25 0.97
CA LYS A 3 7.33 15.04 1.03
C LYS A 3 7.60 14.12 2.23
N PRO A 4 8.39 13.04 2.08
CA PRO A 4 8.75 12.22 3.23
C PRO A 4 9.51 13.08 4.26
N SER A 5 9.33 12.76 5.54
CA SER A 5 10.22 13.27 6.59
C SER A 5 11.65 12.72 6.37
N LYS A 6 12.63 13.25 7.13
CA LYS A 6 14.00 12.76 7.06
C LYS A 6 14.07 11.26 7.41
N ASP A 7 13.36 10.84 8.45
CA ASP A 7 13.35 9.45 8.91
C ASP A 7 12.64 8.55 7.90
N GLN A 8 11.51 9.00 7.34
CA GLN A 8 10.83 8.27 6.26
C GLN A 8 11.73 8.12 5.03
N GLY A 9 12.54 9.12 4.70
CA GLY A 9 13.52 9.04 3.62
C GLY A 9 14.59 7.98 3.87
N GLN A 10 15.03 7.81 5.12
CA GLN A 10 15.99 6.77 5.50
C GLN A 10 15.36 5.37 5.43
N GLU A 11 14.14 5.20 5.93
CA GLU A 11 13.45 3.90 5.85
C GLU A 11 13.13 3.51 4.40
N LEU A 12 12.73 4.46 3.55
CA LEU A 12 12.53 4.21 2.12
C LEU A 12 13.84 3.78 1.43
N ALA A 13 14.97 4.38 1.80
CA ALA A 13 16.27 4.00 1.25
C ALA A 13 16.65 2.56 1.64
N ARG A 14 16.53 2.21 2.93
CA ARG A 14 16.76 0.84 3.40
C ARG A 14 15.84 -0.16 2.70
N LEU A 15 14.55 0.16 2.63
CA LEU A 15 13.55 -0.69 1.98
C LEU A 15 13.85 -0.95 0.51
N ARG A 16 14.38 0.05 -0.22
CA ARG A 16 14.85 -0.12 -1.59
C ARG A 16 16.02 -1.08 -1.66
N ASP A 17 17.05 -0.87 -0.84
CA ASP A 17 18.26 -1.70 -0.87
C ASP A 17 17.90 -3.16 -0.57
N ASP A 18 17.07 -3.35 0.44
CA ASP A 18 16.48 -4.63 0.83
C ASP A 18 15.78 -5.33 -0.34
N VAL A 19 14.82 -4.67 -1.00
CA VAL A 19 14.03 -5.28 -2.07
C VAL A 19 14.87 -5.52 -3.32
N LEU A 20 15.78 -4.62 -3.68
CA LEU A 20 16.64 -4.79 -4.85
C LEU A 20 17.67 -5.90 -4.66
N ASN A 21 18.20 -6.06 -3.45
CA ASN A 21 19.06 -7.20 -3.12
C ASN A 21 18.30 -8.52 -3.30
N GLU A 22 17.06 -8.60 -2.84
CA GLU A 22 16.26 -9.81 -3.03
C GLU A 22 15.89 -10.05 -4.50
N MET A 23 15.55 -9.00 -5.25
CA MET A 23 15.32 -9.11 -6.70
C MET A 23 16.56 -9.58 -7.46
N HIS A 24 17.76 -9.15 -7.01
CA HIS A 24 19.03 -9.65 -7.55
C HIS A 24 19.20 -11.15 -7.30
N LEU A 25 18.95 -11.62 -6.07
CA LEU A 25 19.04 -13.03 -5.69
C LEU A 25 18.05 -13.92 -6.45
N LEU A 26 16.86 -13.41 -6.80
CA LEU A 26 15.89 -14.13 -7.62
C LEU A 26 16.38 -14.41 -9.05
N GLY A 27 17.36 -13.66 -9.55
CA GLY A 27 18.01 -13.89 -10.85
C GLY A 27 17.09 -13.75 -12.07
N LYS A 28 15.95 -13.05 -11.94
CA LYS A 28 14.98 -12.83 -13.02
C LYS A 28 15.25 -11.58 -13.85
N TRP A 29 15.98 -10.63 -13.29
CA TRP A 29 16.28 -9.34 -13.91
C TRP A 29 17.79 -9.17 -14.01
N ASP A 30 18.25 -8.57 -15.10
CA ASP A 30 19.65 -8.25 -15.26
C ASP A 30 20.06 -7.02 -14.43
N GLN A 31 21.36 -6.75 -14.35
CA GLN A 31 21.87 -5.60 -13.59
C GLN A 31 21.32 -4.28 -14.15
N HIS A 32 21.09 -4.18 -15.46
CA HIS A 32 20.56 -2.96 -16.07
C HIS A 32 19.15 -2.64 -15.57
N ASN A 33 18.28 -3.65 -15.45
CA ASN A 33 16.95 -3.49 -14.86
C ASN A 33 17.04 -3.01 -13.41
N LEU A 34 17.89 -3.63 -12.59
CA LEU A 34 18.03 -3.30 -11.17
C LEU A 34 18.58 -1.88 -10.97
N ASP A 35 19.57 -1.49 -11.77
CA ASP A 35 20.14 -0.15 -11.75
C ASP A 35 19.07 0.90 -12.09
N GLN A 36 18.21 0.64 -13.08
CA GLN A 36 17.10 1.53 -13.40
C GLN A 36 16.12 1.66 -12.23
N LEU A 37 15.73 0.56 -11.59
CA LEU A 37 14.83 0.58 -10.43
C LEU A 37 15.43 1.35 -9.24
N HIS A 38 16.74 1.22 -9.01
CA HIS A 38 17.45 1.92 -7.94
C HIS A 38 17.34 3.45 -8.08
N THR A 39 17.33 3.96 -9.32
CA THR A 39 17.23 5.40 -9.61
C THR A 39 15.83 5.98 -9.42
N ILE A 40 14.79 5.14 -9.31
CA ILE A 40 13.40 5.62 -9.17
C ILE A 40 13.25 6.35 -7.82
N PRO A 41 12.75 7.60 -7.81
CA PRO A 41 12.47 8.30 -6.57
C PRO A 41 11.37 7.61 -5.77
N LEU A 42 11.64 7.33 -4.50
CA LEU A 42 10.63 6.87 -3.56
C LEU A 42 10.05 8.05 -2.76
N ALA A 43 8.72 8.05 -2.61
CA ALA A 43 8.00 9.06 -1.84
C ALA A 43 6.86 8.42 -1.03
N VAL A 44 6.02 9.26 -0.41
CA VAL A 44 4.92 8.80 0.43
C VAL A 44 3.56 9.27 -0.07
N LEU A 45 2.58 8.38 0.05
CA LEU A 45 1.17 8.69 -0.13
C LEU A 45 0.68 9.66 0.96
N ARG A 46 -0.48 10.28 0.72
CA ARG A 46 -1.17 11.03 1.78
C ARG A 46 -1.55 10.08 2.91
N ARG A 47 -1.32 10.50 4.17
CA ARG A 47 -1.62 9.72 5.39
C ARG A 47 -3.07 9.21 5.52
N ASN A 48 -4.01 9.81 4.77
CA ASN A 48 -5.42 9.48 4.84
C ASN A 48 -5.87 8.51 3.73
N ALA A 49 -4.95 7.99 2.93
CA ALA A 49 -5.23 6.99 1.91
C ALA A 49 -5.45 5.62 2.58
N THR A 50 -6.66 5.08 2.53
CA THR A 50 -6.99 3.83 3.24
C THR A 50 -7.10 2.61 2.31
N GLN A 51 -6.95 2.78 1.00
CA GLN A 51 -7.18 1.73 -0.01
C GLN A 51 -5.98 1.49 -0.93
N ARG A 52 -5.05 2.44 -1.00
CA ARG A 52 -3.88 2.39 -1.85
C ARG A 52 -2.66 2.34 -0.94
N HIS A 53 -1.86 1.29 -1.07
CA HIS A 53 -0.72 1.03 -0.19
C HIS A 53 0.61 1.36 -0.90
N GLY A 54 0.69 1.09 -2.20
CA GLY A 54 1.73 1.56 -3.10
C GLY A 54 1.12 2.19 -4.35
N VAL A 55 1.92 2.94 -5.11
CA VAL A 55 1.62 3.29 -6.50
C VAL A 55 2.86 3.72 -7.27
N THR A 56 3.06 3.09 -8.43
CA THR A 56 3.96 3.56 -9.48
C THR A 56 3.31 4.68 -10.28
N ARG A 57 3.92 5.87 -10.28
CA ARG A 57 3.49 7.01 -11.07
C ARG A 57 4.37 7.17 -12.29
N PHE A 58 3.75 7.27 -13.45
CA PHE A 58 4.42 7.55 -14.71
C PHE A 58 4.30 9.02 -15.06
N ARG A 59 5.32 9.57 -15.73
CA ARG A 59 5.30 10.94 -16.24
C ARG A 59 4.12 11.12 -17.20
N ARG A 60 3.56 12.34 -17.24
CA ARG A 60 2.38 12.64 -18.08
C ARG A 60 2.63 12.44 -19.58
N SER A 61 3.88 12.56 -20.03
CA SER A 61 4.30 12.37 -21.43
C SER A 61 4.48 10.90 -21.81
N ALA A 62 4.44 9.97 -20.85
CA ALA A 62 4.70 8.57 -21.10
C ALA A 62 3.61 7.93 -21.97
N ARG A 63 4.02 7.13 -22.95
CA ARG A 63 3.10 6.47 -23.88
C ARG A 63 2.38 5.32 -23.16
N ARG A 64 1.04 5.38 -23.15
CA ARG A 64 0.20 4.44 -22.38
C ARG A 64 0.48 2.95 -22.65
N TYR A 65 0.90 2.61 -23.87
CA TYR A 65 1.11 1.23 -24.33
C TYR A 65 2.59 0.83 -24.43
N GLU A 66 3.52 1.76 -24.15
CA GLU A 66 4.97 1.58 -24.26
C GLU A 66 5.65 2.12 -23.01
N LEU A 67 5.06 1.91 -21.82
CA LEU A 67 5.62 2.40 -20.56
C LEU A 67 6.92 1.66 -20.25
N ARG A 68 8.00 2.42 -20.12
CA ARG A 68 9.32 1.92 -19.75
C ARG A 68 9.66 2.34 -18.32
N THR A 69 10.63 1.68 -17.70
CA THR A 69 11.13 2.06 -16.37
C THR A 69 11.55 3.53 -16.30
N GLU A 70 12.16 4.03 -17.38
CA GLU A 70 12.56 5.44 -17.52
C GLU A 70 11.38 6.42 -17.48
N ASP A 71 10.15 5.98 -17.77
CA ASP A 71 8.94 6.82 -17.71
C ASP A 71 8.40 6.97 -16.29
N VAL A 72 8.92 6.21 -15.32
CA VAL A 72 8.49 6.29 -13.93
C VAL A 72 8.96 7.62 -13.32
N GLU A 73 8.02 8.39 -12.81
CA GLU A 73 8.25 9.64 -12.09
C GLU A 73 8.61 9.35 -10.63
N THR A 74 7.85 8.49 -9.97
CA THR A 74 8.07 8.10 -8.58
C THR A 74 7.28 6.83 -8.22
N ILE A 75 7.71 6.13 -7.18
CA ILE A 75 6.91 5.13 -6.48
C ILE A 75 6.56 5.67 -5.09
N ASP A 76 5.26 5.78 -4.80
CA ASP A 76 4.80 6.25 -3.50
C ASP A 76 4.33 5.07 -2.64
N LEU A 77 4.81 4.99 -1.41
CA LEU A 77 4.31 4.02 -0.41
C LEU A 77 3.46 4.71 0.66
N HIS A 78 2.51 3.99 1.26
CA HIS A 78 1.77 4.51 2.40
C HIS A 78 2.71 4.70 3.59
N PRO A 79 2.73 5.88 4.26
CA PRO A 79 3.72 6.16 5.31
C PRO A 79 3.69 5.18 6.49
N GLN A 80 2.54 4.58 6.80
CA GLN A 80 2.42 3.55 7.83
C GLN A 80 3.14 2.23 7.48
N LEU A 81 3.46 1.97 6.21
CA LEU A 81 4.30 0.82 5.83
C LEU A 81 5.74 0.96 6.34
N LEU A 82 6.17 2.19 6.66
CA LEU A 82 7.53 2.47 7.13
C LEU A 82 7.69 2.23 8.64
N HIS A 83 6.64 1.77 9.32
CA HIS A 83 6.71 1.32 10.70
C HIS A 83 7.15 -0.15 10.75
N GLU A 84 7.99 -0.53 11.71
CA GLU A 84 8.59 -1.87 11.82
C GLU A 84 7.58 -3.02 11.74
N ALA A 85 6.41 -2.84 12.37
CA ALA A 85 5.31 -3.80 12.39
C ALA A 85 4.77 -4.20 11.01
N TRP A 86 5.11 -3.45 9.95
CA TRP A 86 4.68 -3.67 8.57
C TRP A 86 5.83 -3.95 7.60
N GLY A 87 7.06 -4.17 8.09
CA GLY A 87 8.26 -4.24 7.25
C GLY A 87 8.23 -5.35 6.19
N ASP A 88 7.70 -6.53 6.53
CA ASP A 88 7.49 -7.64 5.59
C ASP A 88 6.52 -7.25 4.46
N TYR A 89 5.39 -6.63 4.82
CA TYR A 89 4.40 -6.17 3.86
C TYR A 89 4.93 -4.99 3.03
N ALA A 90 5.71 -4.09 3.62
CA ALA A 90 6.32 -2.97 2.93
C ALA A 90 7.25 -3.45 1.81
N ARG A 91 8.06 -4.49 2.07
CA ARG A 91 8.95 -5.09 1.07
C ARG A 91 8.14 -5.67 -0.09
N PHE A 92 7.08 -6.44 0.22
CA PHE A 92 6.19 -6.97 -0.80
C PHE A 92 5.51 -5.86 -1.63
N VAL A 93 5.01 -4.80 -0.99
CA VAL A 93 4.38 -3.68 -1.70
C VAL A 93 5.40 -2.98 -2.62
N LEU A 94 6.62 -2.72 -2.16
CA LEU A 94 7.63 -2.10 -3.03
C LEU A 94 8.01 -3.02 -4.19
N TYR A 95 8.18 -4.32 -3.94
CA TYR A 95 8.40 -5.31 -5.00
C TYR A 95 7.28 -5.29 -6.05
N HIS A 96 6.02 -5.28 -5.61
CA HIS A 96 4.85 -5.15 -6.48
C HIS A 96 4.90 -3.89 -7.35
N GLU A 97 5.25 -2.74 -6.77
CA GLU A 97 5.38 -1.48 -7.52
C GLU A 97 6.58 -1.51 -8.50
N TYR A 98 7.66 -2.24 -8.17
CA TYR A 98 8.76 -2.47 -9.11
C TYR A 98 8.35 -3.35 -10.29
N LEU A 99 7.49 -4.35 -10.11
CA LEU A 99 6.94 -5.10 -11.24
C LEU A 99 6.16 -4.19 -12.19
N HIS A 100 5.39 -3.24 -11.65
CA HIS A 100 4.74 -2.20 -12.45
C HIS A 100 5.75 -1.29 -13.16
N ALA A 101 6.83 -0.88 -12.48
CA ALA A 101 7.88 -0.04 -13.05
C ALA A 101 8.60 -0.73 -14.22
N LEU A 102 8.77 -2.05 -14.16
CA LEU A 102 9.35 -2.88 -15.22
C LEU A 102 8.39 -3.13 -16.40
N GLY A 103 7.23 -2.46 -16.44
CA GLY A 103 6.30 -2.52 -17.56
C GLY A 103 5.14 -3.51 -17.38
N ASN A 104 5.09 -4.27 -16.28
CA ASN A 104 3.95 -5.18 -16.00
C ASN A 104 2.77 -4.37 -15.45
N ARG A 105 2.07 -3.66 -16.33
CA ARG A 105 1.04 -2.69 -15.95
C ARG A 105 -0.20 -3.30 -15.31
N PHE A 106 -0.64 -4.44 -15.82
CA PHE A 106 -1.88 -5.08 -15.43
C PHE A 106 -1.59 -6.25 -14.50
N HIS A 107 -2.50 -6.52 -13.58
CA HIS A 107 -2.43 -7.69 -12.70
C HIS A 107 -2.92 -8.96 -13.42
N ASP A 108 -2.39 -9.20 -14.61
CA ASP A 108 -2.67 -10.37 -15.45
C ASP A 108 -1.84 -11.60 -15.03
N ALA A 109 -2.03 -12.72 -15.72
CA ALA A 109 -1.35 -13.97 -15.36
C ALA A 109 0.19 -13.85 -15.36
N PRO A 110 0.85 -13.23 -16.38
CA PRO A 110 2.29 -12.96 -16.31
C PRO A 110 2.70 -12.14 -15.09
N PHE A 111 1.96 -11.07 -14.76
CA PHE A 111 2.24 -10.29 -13.55
C PHE A 111 2.16 -11.14 -12.29
N ARG A 112 1.10 -11.96 -12.15
CA ARG A 112 0.90 -12.79 -10.96
C ARG A 112 2.00 -13.84 -10.79
N ILE A 113 2.47 -14.44 -11.89
CA ILE A 113 3.62 -15.37 -11.86
C ILE A 113 4.86 -14.67 -11.31
N LEU A 114 5.15 -13.44 -11.74
CA LEU A 114 6.28 -12.67 -11.21
C LEU A 114 6.05 -12.29 -9.74
N GLU A 115 4.85 -11.82 -9.40
CA GLU A 115 4.49 -11.42 -8.03
C GLU A 115 4.66 -12.59 -7.04
N GLU A 116 4.32 -13.80 -7.43
CA GLU A 116 4.47 -15.04 -6.64
C GLU A 116 5.92 -15.46 -6.39
N LEU A 117 6.89 -14.88 -7.12
CA LEU A 117 8.32 -15.17 -6.89
C LEU A 117 8.87 -14.51 -5.62
N TRP A 118 8.14 -13.59 -5.00
CA TRP A 118 8.57 -12.98 -3.75
C TRP A 118 8.74 -14.06 -2.67
N PRO A 119 9.95 -14.26 -2.10
CA PRO A 119 10.24 -15.46 -1.32
C PRO A 119 9.81 -15.37 0.16
N PHE A 120 9.35 -14.19 0.61
CA PHE A 120 8.97 -13.94 2.00
C PHE A 120 7.47 -13.78 2.19
N THR A 121 7.04 -13.89 3.45
CA THR A 121 5.67 -13.57 3.87
C THR A 121 5.40 -12.07 3.72
N GLY A 122 4.13 -11.69 3.82
CA GLY A 122 3.70 -10.29 3.80
C GLY A 122 2.64 -10.02 2.74
N ALA A 123 2.65 -10.72 1.61
CA ALA A 123 1.67 -10.55 0.53
C ALA A 123 0.21 -10.64 1.01
N GLU A 124 -0.04 -11.53 1.98
CA GLU A 124 -1.32 -11.79 2.62
C GLU A 124 -1.80 -10.66 3.54
N ARG A 125 -0.89 -9.81 4.02
CA ARG A 125 -1.18 -8.77 5.02
C ARG A 125 -1.91 -7.55 4.48
N GLY A 126 -2.13 -7.47 3.17
CA GLY A 126 -2.83 -6.32 2.57
C GLY A 126 -4.25 -6.08 3.11
N ARG A 127 -4.98 -7.15 3.46
CA ARG A 127 -6.30 -7.01 4.09
C ARG A 127 -6.21 -6.47 5.51
N GLU A 128 -5.26 -6.98 6.29
CA GLU A 128 -4.95 -6.53 7.65
C GLU A 128 -4.56 -5.04 7.66
N PHE A 129 -3.63 -4.66 6.79
CA PHE A 129 -3.19 -3.27 6.65
C PHE A 129 -4.33 -2.33 6.26
N THR A 130 -5.18 -2.75 5.31
CA THR A 130 -6.39 -1.98 4.93
C THR A 130 -7.30 -1.75 6.14
N GLN A 131 -7.51 -2.78 6.96
CA GLN A 131 -8.35 -2.69 8.15
C GLN A 131 -7.73 -1.76 9.19
N PHE A 132 -6.42 -1.89 9.44
CA PHE A 132 -5.66 -1.00 10.30
C PHE A 132 -5.82 0.47 9.88
N LEU A 133 -5.62 0.80 8.60
CA LEU A 133 -5.76 2.18 8.10
C LEU A 133 -7.19 2.71 8.21
N ARG A 134 -8.20 1.87 7.96
CA ARG A 134 -9.61 2.26 8.10
C ARG A 134 -9.96 2.53 9.56
N GLN A 135 -9.41 1.74 10.48
CA GLN A 135 -9.60 1.88 11.91
C GLN A 135 -8.93 3.16 12.42
N SER A 136 -7.65 3.37 12.11
CA SER A 136 -6.87 4.51 12.60
C SER A 136 -7.37 5.86 12.09
N THR A 137 -7.96 5.89 10.89
CA THR A 137 -8.50 7.13 10.30
C THR A 137 -9.98 7.38 10.58
N ALA A 138 -10.66 6.45 11.26
CA ALA A 138 -12.07 6.60 11.62
C ALA A 138 -12.21 7.49 12.86
N THR A 139 -13.21 8.38 12.82
CA THR A 139 -13.62 9.18 13.98
C THR A 139 -14.88 8.61 14.64
N TRP A 140 -15.58 7.71 13.94
CA TRP A 140 -16.80 7.06 14.38
C TRP A 140 -16.74 5.57 14.06
N LEU A 141 -17.28 4.77 14.96
CA LEU A 141 -17.59 3.37 14.74
C LEU A 141 -19.11 3.25 14.61
N TRP A 142 -19.58 2.70 13.50
CA TRP A 142 -20.97 2.28 13.40
C TRP A 142 -21.07 0.86 13.94
N VAL A 143 -21.86 0.63 14.98
CA VAL A 143 -21.92 -0.64 15.71
C VAL A 143 -23.32 -1.26 15.59
N CYS A 144 -23.43 -2.56 15.24
CA CYS A 144 -24.67 -3.33 15.41
C CYS A 144 -24.73 -3.79 16.86
N GLU A 145 -25.75 -3.38 17.61
CA GLU A 145 -25.95 -3.83 19.00
C GLU A 145 -26.39 -5.31 19.08
N THR A 146 -26.80 -5.92 17.96
CA THR A 146 -27.24 -7.34 17.92
C THR A 146 -26.09 -8.31 17.67
N CYS A 147 -25.14 -7.98 16.79
CA CYS A 147 -24.03 -8.87 16.42
C CYS A 147 -22.66 -8.27 16.64
N GLU A 148 -22.60 -7.12 17.33
CA GLU A 148 -21.40 -6.40 17.75
C GLU A 148 -20.46 -5.97 16.60
N LYS A 149 -20.88 -6.16 15.34
CA LYS A 149 -20.07 -5.82 14.18
C LYS A 149 -19.83 -4.32 14.12
N GLN A 150 -18.56 -3.95 13.97
CA GLN A 150 -18.11 -2.57 13.86
C GLN A 150 -17.74 -2.19 12.42
N TYR A 151 -18.09 -0.96 12.03
CA TYR A 151 -17.75 -0.38 10.74
C TYR A 151 -17.07 0.98 10.94
N PRO A 152 -15.74 1.07 10.77
CA PRO A 152 -14.99 2.31 10.97
C PRO A 152 -15.30 3.36 9.90
N ARG A 153 -15.64 4.58 10.31
CA ARG A 153 -16.10 5.68 9.44
C ARG A 153 -15.62 7.05 9.93
N LYS A 154 -15.55 8.01 9.01
CA LYS A 154 -15.24 9.42 9.31
C LYS A 154 -16.46 10.25 9.69
N LYS A 155 -17.67 9.71 9.50
CA LYS A 155 -18.94 10.39 9.71
C LYS A 155 -19.87 9.49 10.50
N LYS A 156 -20.79 10.10 11.26
CA LYS A 156 -21.90 9.41 11.92
C LYS A 156 -22.84 8.74 10.90
N ALA A 157 -23.43 7.62 11.28
CA ALA A 157 -24.51 6.93 10.60
C ALA A 157 -25.83 7.70 10.73
N ASN A 158 -26.04 8.38 11.87
CA ASN A 158 -27.28 9.07 12.21
C ASN A 158 -28.52 8.17 12.03
N ARG A 159 -28.41 6.90 12.45
CA ARG A 159 -29.46 5.87 12.35
C ARG A 159 -29.95 5.57 10.91
N ARG A 160 -29.20 5.96 9.86
CA ARG A 160 -29.60 5.75 8.45
C ARG A 160 -29.15 4.42 7.87
N TYR A 161 -28.17 3.77 8.51
CA TYR A 161 -27.53 2.57 7.98
C TYR A 161 -27.94 1.35 8.81
N ARG A 162 -28.13 0.23 8.12
CA ARG A 162 -28.40 -1.07 8.72
C ARG A 162 -27.17 -1.96 8.62
N CYS A 163 -26.98 -2.81 9.62
CA CYS A 163 -25.94 -3.82 9.59
C CYS A 163 -26.19 -4.81 8.45
N ARG A 164 -25.12 -5.24 7.80
CA ARG A 164 -25.19 -6.19 6.67
C ARG A 164 -25.50 -7.63 7.08
N ILE A 165 -25.40 -7.94 8.37
CA ILE A 165 -25.63 -9.29 8.92
C ILE A 165 -27.00 -9.35 9.60
N CYS A 166 -27.21 -8.48 10.58
CA CYS A 166 -28.38 -8.50 11.48
C CYS A 166 -29.55 -7.63 10.96
N SER A 167 -29.34 -6.76 9.96
CA SER A 167 -30.29 -5.71 9.52
C SER A 167 -30.74 -4.69 10.58
N THR A 168 -30.24 -4.80 11.81
CA THR A 168 -30.41 -3.82 12.89
C THR A 168 -29.82 -2.46 12.49
N ILE A 169 -30.49 -1.38 12.89
CA ILE A 169 -30.00 -0.01 12.70
C ILE A 169 -28.70 0.16 13.48
N LEU A 170 -27.68 0.72 12.83
CA LEU A 170 -26.38 0.94 13.44
C LEU A 170 -26.39 2.18 14.33
N ILE A 171 -25.75 2.07 15.50
CA ILE A 171 -25.52 3.19 16.41
C ILE A 171 -24.14 3.80 16.20
N ASP A 172 -24.01 5.07 16.59
CA ASP A 172 -22.77 5.84 16.48
C ASP A 172 -21.99 5.84 17.78
N VAL A 173 -20.78 5.27 17.76
CA VAL A 173 -19.84 5.29 18.90
C VAL A 173 -18.62 6.11 18.47
N ALA A 174 -18.15 7.03 19.32
CA ALA A 174 -16.94 7.79 19.03
C ALA A 174 -15.73 6.85 19.01
N ASN A 175 -14.89 6.94 17.99
CA ASN A 175 -13.64 6.18 17.96
C ASN A 175 -12.60 6.90 18.82
N MET A 176 -12.46 6.49 20.09
CA MET A 176 -11.52 7.11 21.04
C MET A 176 -10.10 6.54 20.94
N GLN A 177 -9.77 5.77 19.90
CA GLN A 177 -8.39 5.34 19.68
C GLN A 177 -7.54 6.56 19.32
N GLU A 178 -6.45 6.77 20.08
CA GLU A 178 -5.47 7.81 19.79
C GLU A 178 -4.92 7.59 18.38
N ALA A 179 -4.97 8.64 17.56
CA ALA A 179 -4.39 8.62 16.23
C ALA A 179 -2.86 8.66 16.38
N ASN A 180 -2.22 7.48 16.41
CA ASN A 180 -0.76 7.36 16.27
C ASN A 180 -0.29 7.86 14.90
#